data_AF-A0A962BCG6-F1
#
_entry.id   AF-A0A962BCG6-F1
#
_cell.length_a   1.000
_cell.length_b   1.000
_cell.length_c   1.000
_cell.angle_alpha   90.00
_cell.angle_beta   90.00
_cell.angle_gamma   90.00
#
_symmetry.space_group_name_H-M   'P 1'
#
loop_
_entity.id
_entity.type
_entity.pdbx_description
1 polymer ?
#
loop_
_entity_poly.entity_id
_entity_poly.type
_entity_poly.pdbx_seq_one_letter_code
_entity_poly.pdbx_strand_id
1 'polypeptide(L)' 'IVYIGDLVQKSENDMLRTPNFGRKSLNEIKEVLSTMGLHLGMPVDGWPPENIEDMARKLDEPF' A
#
# COMPACT_ATOMS: atom_id res chain seq x y z
N ILE A 1 -4.11 6.18 2.97
CA ILE A 1 -3.56 4.91 2.43
C ILE A 1 -4.19 3.83 3.27
N VAL A 2 -5.09 3.03 2.69
CA VAL A 2 -5.81 1.98 3.41
C VAL A 2 -5.35 0.60 2.95
N TYR A 3 -5.07 0.46 1.65
CA TYR A 3 -4.67 -0.79 1.05
C TYR A 3 -3.22 -0.76 0.55
N ILE A 4 -2.63 -1.94 0.36
CA ILE A 4 -1.28 -2.08 -0.23
C ILE A 4 -1.23 -1.47 -1.64
N GLY A 5 -2.30 -1.61 -2.44
CA GLY A 5 -2.40 -1.01 -3.77
C GLY A 5 -2.27 0.52 -3.75
N ASP A 6 -2.76 1.19 -2.70
CA ASP A 6 -2.60 2.63 -2.53
C ASP A 6 -1.16 2.99 -2.16
N LEU A 7 -0.50 2.13 -1.37
CA LEU A 7 0.84 2.35 -0.86
C LEU A 7 1.90 2.22 -1.96
N VAL A 8 1.83 1.15 -2.76
CA VAL A 8 2.84 0.86 -3.77
C VAL A 8 2.83 1.85 -4.94
N GLN A 9 1.71 2.54 -5.17
CA GLN A 9 1.61 3.61 -6.17
C GLN A 9 2.19 4.96 -5.69
N LYS A 10 2.48 5.12 -4.39
CA LYS A 10 3.10 6.35 -3.87
C LYS A 10 4.61 6.31 -4.03
N SER A 11 5.19 7.45 -4.38
CA SER A 11 6.63 7.59 -4.43
C SER A 11 7.23 7.70 -3.02
N GLU A 12 8.50 7.34 -2.87
CA GLU A 12 9.23 7.49 -1.61
C GLU A 12 9.21 8.94 -1.08
N ASN A 13 9.27 9.91 -1.99
CA ASN A 13 9.25 11.34 -1.66
C ASN A 13 7.89 11.76 -1.10
N ASP A 14 6.79 11.23 -1.65
CA ASP A 14 5.44 11.48 -1.13
C ASP A 14 5.27 10.88 0.27
N MET A 15 5.81 9.69 0.49
CA MET A 15 5.79 9.04 1.79
C MET A 15 6.56 9.88 2.84
N LEU A 16 7.76 10.39 2.50
CA LEU A 16 8.56 11.23 3.39
C LEU A 16 7.96 12.62 3.67
N ARG A 17 7.01 13.08 2.86
CA ARG A 17 6.25 14.32 3.10
C ARG A 17 5.10 14.13 4.08
N THR A 18 4.75 12.88 4.42
CA THR A 18 3.67 12.58 5.34
C THR A 18 4.08 12.95 6.78
N PRO A 19 3.27 13.73 7.52
CA PRO A 19 3.56 14.06 8.91
C PRO A 19 3.78 12.79 9.76
N ASN A 20 4.78 12.82 10.65
CA ASN A 20 5.17 11.70 11.50
C ASN A 20 5.70 10.46 10.74
N PHE A 21 5.93 10.55 9.44
CA PHE A 21 6.51 9.48 8.64
C PHE A 21 7.98 9.81 8.32
N GLY A 22 8.90 8.93 8.71
CA GLY A 22 10.34 9.15 8.58
C GLY A 22 11.08 8.10 7.75
N ARG A 23 12.38 8.29 7.57
CA ARG A 23 13.26 7.37 6.82
C ARG A 23 13.27 5.95 7.40
N LYS A 24 13.17 5.81 8.73
CA LYS A 24 13.08 4.51 9.39
C LYS A 24 11.79 3.77 8.98
N SER A 25 10.64 4.42 9.10
CA SER A 25 9.35 3.86 8.68
C SER A 25 9.30 3.56 7.18
N LEU A 26 9.94 4.40 6.35
CA LEU A 26 10.09 4.15 4.92
C LEU A 26 10.85 2.85 4.65
N ASN A 27 11.98 2.65 5.33
CA ASN A 27 12.80 1.45 5.15
C ASN A 27 12.07 0.19 5.62
N GLU A 28 11.40 0.24 6.78
CA GLU A 28 10.58 -0.87 7.29
C GLU A 28 9.50 -1.28 6.27
N ILE A 29 8.77 -0.30 5.71
CA ILE A 29 7.78 -0.57 4.66
C ILE A 29 8.43 -1.18 3.41
N LYS A 30 9.57 -0.65 2.96
CA LYS A 30 10.27 -1.17 1.78
C LYS A 30 10.75 -2.61 1.99
N GLU A 31 11.25 -2.95 3.16
CA GLU A 31 11.64 -4.32 3.49
C GLU A 31 10.44 -5.26 3.40
N VAL A 32 9.31 -4.89 4.00
CA VAL A 32 8.07 -5.69 3.93
C VAL A 32 7.59 -5.85 2.47
N LEU A 33 7.53 -4.76 1.70
CA LEU A 33 7.15 -4.81 0.28
C LEU A 33 8.09 -5.71 -0.53
N SER A 34 9.40 -5.63 -0.27
CA SER A 34 10.41 -6.45 -0.93
C SER A 34 10.19 -7.95 -0.69
N THR A 35 9.76 -8.36 0.52
CA THR A 35 9.42 -9.77 0.78
C THR A 35 8.25 -10.29 -0.06
N MET A 36 7.38 -9.39 -0.53
CA MET A 36 6.26 -9.70 -1.43
C MET A 36 6.61 -9.46 -2.91
N GLY A 37 7.85 -9.06 -3.23
CA GLY A 37 8.27 -8.70 -4.58
C GLY A 37 7.72 -7.35 -5.07
N LEU A 38 7.23 -6.50 -4.16
CA LEU A 38 6.64 -5.20 -4.45
C LEU A 38 7.63 -4.06 -4.15
N HIS A 39 7.39 -2.88 -4.75
CA HIS A 39 8.18 -1.68 -4.48
C HIS A 39 7.30 -0.41 -4.57
N LEU A 40 7.77 0.67 -3.94
CA LEU A 40 7.11 1.97 -4.02
C LEU A 40 7.31 2.60 -5.41
N GLY A 41 6.30 3.34 -5.87
CA GLY A 41 6.27 3.97 -7.19
C GLY A 41 5.95 3.02 -8.34
N MET A 42 5.44 1.82 -8.08
CA MET A 42 5.00 0.90 -9.14
C MET A 42 3.58 1.24 -9.60
N PRO A 43 3.30 1.22 -10.92
CA PRO A 43 1.94 1.31 -11.42
C PRO A 43 1.19 0.01 -11.11
N VAL A 44 -0.08 0.13 -10.70
CA VAL A 44 -0.97 -1.02 -10.48
C VAL A 44 -2.18 -0.84 -11.39
N ASP A 45 -2.23 -1.61 -12.47
CA ASP A 45 -3.31 -1.54 -13.44
C ASP A 45 -4.64 -2.02 -12.83
N GLY A 46 -5.72 -1.28 -13.07
CA GLY A 46 -7.05 -1.64 -12.58
C GLY A 46 -7.25 -1.43 -11.07
N TRP A 47 -6.37 -0.68 -10.41
CA TRP A 47 -6.55 -0.27 -9.02
C TRP A 47 -7.08 1.17 -8.91
N PRO A 48 -8.03 1.47 -8.01
CA PRO A 48 -8.78 0.51 -7.19
C PRO A 48 -9.86 -0.22 -8.00
N PRO A 49 -10.17 -1.49 -7.69
CA PRO A 49 -11.32 -2.19 -8.26
C PRO A 49 -12.64 -1.51 -7.86
N GLU A 50 -13.64 -1.49 -8.75
CA GLU A 50 -14.95 -0.87 -8.47
C GLU A 50 -15.67 -1.51 -7.26
N ASN A 51 -15.38 -2.77 -6.97
CA ASN A 51 -16.00 -3.57 -5.91
C ASN A 51 -15.13 -3.71 -4.65
N ILE A 52 -14.15 -2.81 -4.44
CA ILE A 52 -13.19 -2.92 -3.33
C ILE A 52 -13.88 -2.96 -1.94
N GLU A 53 -14.98 -2.23 -1.74
CA GLU A 53 -15.72 -2.21 -0.48
C GLU A 53 -16.43 -3.56 -0.22
N ASP A 54 -17.04 -4.15 -1.25
CA ASP A 54 -17.69 -5.45 -1.13
C ASP A 54 -16.69 -6.59 -0.94
N MET A 55 -15.51 -6.50 -1.56
CA MET A 55 -14.41 -7.44 -1.33
C MET A 55 -13.88 -7.35 0.10
N ALA A 56 -13.68 -6.14 0.61
CA ALA A 56 -13.25 -5.93 2.00
C ALA A 56 -14.28 -6.50 2.99
N ARG A 57 -15.57 -6.23 2.78
CA ARG A 57 -16.65 -6.76 3.64
C ARG A 57 -16.67 -8.29 3.65
N LYS A 58 -16.43 -8.95 2.51
CA LYS A 58 -16.39 -10.43 2.42
C LYS A 58 -15.17 -11.06 3.09
N LEU A 59 -14.05 -10.35 3.18
CA LEU A 59 -12.86 -10.84 3.89
C LEU A 59 -13.03 -10.77 5.42
N ASP A 60 -13.84 -9.83 5.91
CA ASP A 60 -14.13 -9.65 7.33
C ASP A 60 -15.22 -10.61 7.86
N GLU A 61 -15.89 -11.38 6.98
CA GLU A 61 -16.84 -12.42 7.41
C GLU A 61 -16.09 -13.69 7.86
N PRO A 62 -16.27 -14.15 9.11
CA PRO A 62 -15.74 -15.44 9.53
C PRO A 62 -16.47 -16.57 8.80
N PHE A 63 -15.69 -17.55 8.30
CA PHE A 63 -16.22 -18.79 7.71
C PHE A 63 -17.14 -19.56 8.66
#